data_AF-A0A6P6C589-F1
#
_entry.id   AF-A0A6P6C589-F1
#
_cell.length_a   1.000
_cell.length_b   1.000
_cell.length_c   1.000
_cell.angle_alpha   90.00
_cell.angle_beta   90.00
_cell.angle_gamma   90.00
#
_symmetry.space_group_name_H-M   'P 1'
#
loop_
_entity.id
_entity.type
_entity.pdbx_description
1 polymer ?
#
loop_
_entity_poly.entity_id
_entity_poly.type
_entity_poly.pdbx_seq_one_letter_code
_entity_poly.pdbx_strand_id
1 'polypeptide(L)'
;ILDFCLFHFPSDIIEAVSTIAVHEKEGHLWPRVAIFPAVAPGVLHGARLSSLQVVDLESQKTMYTSGVSDSEELSSLQVLDADTFAFCCTSGRLG
;
A
#
# COMPACT_ATOMS: atom_id res chain seq x y z
N ILE A 1 8.70 3.40 15.89
CA ILE A 1 8.99 4.83 15.66
C ILE A 1 10.39 4.87 15.09
N LEU A 2 10.51 5.06 13.77
CA LEU A 2 11.76 4.88 13.03
C LEU A 2 12.74 6.01 13.38
N ASP A 3 13.94 5.63 13.77
CA ASP A 3 15.05 6.52 14.11
C ASP A 3 15.88 6.81 12.84
N PHE A 4 15.85 8.05 12.37
CA PHE A 4 16.62 8.53 11.22
C PHE A 4 17.93 9.17 11.72
N CYS A 5 19.06 8.48 11.53
CA CYS A 5 20.38 9.02 11.85
C CYS A 5 20.76 10.18 10.89
N LEU A 6 20.75 11.39 11.46
CA LEU A 6 21.71 12.51 11.34
C LEU A 6 22.63 12.55 10.11
N PHE A 7 22.23 13.30 9.07
CA PHE A 7 23.15 14.09 8.24
C PHE A 7 22.45 15.39 7.80
N HIS A 8 23.00 16.54 8.23
CA HIS A 8 22.70 17.92 7.83
C HIS A 8 21.33 18.17 7.16
N PHE A 9 20.31 18.51 7.96
CA PHE A 9 18.96 18.79 7.47
C PHE A 9 18.87 20.20 6.86
N PRO A 10 18.65 20.38 5.54
CA PRO A 10 17.71 21.42 5.11
C PRO A 10 16.40 21.18 5.88
N SER A 11 15.71 22.24 6.30
CA SER A 11 14.52 22.16 7.17
C SER A 11 13.66 20.92 6.89
N ASP A 12 13.40 20.11 7.92
CA ASP A 12 12.59 18.89 7.83
C ASP A 12 11.12 19.24 7.53
N ILE A 13 10.85 19.61 6.27
CA ILE A 13 9.52 19.92 5.78
C ILE A 13 9.00 18.65 5.10
N ILE A 14 7.88 18.15 5.62
CA ILE A 14 7.10 17.10 4.96
C ILE A 14 6.16 17.79 3.98
N GLU A 15 6.43 17.64 2.69
CA GLU A 15 5.57 18.15 1.61
C GLU A 15 4.90 17.00 0.86
N ALA A 16 3.62 17.18 0.54
CA ALA A 16 2.91 16.24 -0.33
C ALA A 16 3.34 16.48 -1.78
N VAL A 17 4.08 15.52 -2.36
CA VAL A 17 4.59 15.60 -3.74
C VAL A 17 3.65 14.95 -4.76
N SER A 18 2.83 13.98 -4.32
CA SER A 18 1.88 13.26 -5.17
C SER A 18 0.79 12.58 -4.34
N THR A 19 -0.26 12.11 -5.00
CA THR A 19 -1.34 11.32 -4.41
C THR A 19 -1.65 10.13 -5.31
N ILE A 20 -1.73 8.94 -4.72
CA ILE A 20 -2.21 7.74 -5.43
C ILE A 20 -3.74 7.77 -5.39
N ALA A 21 -4.35 7.96 -6.55
CA ALA A 21 -5.81 7.96 -6.66
C ALA A 21 -6.35 6.54 -6.42
N VAL A 22 -7.29 6.40 -5.48
CA VAL A 22 -8.04 5.17 -5.27
C VAL A 22 -9.36 5.30 -6.01
N HIS A 23 -9.60 4.44 -7.00
CA HIS A 23 -10.77 4.52 -7.88
C HIS A 23 -12.08 4.04 -7.22
N GLU A 24 -12.03 3.59 -5.97
CA GLU A 24 -13.19 2.98 -5.32
C GLU A 24 -14.14 4.00 -4.71
N LYS A 25 -15.42 3.81 -5.00
CA LYS A 25 -16.57 4.53 -4.42
C LYS A 25 -16.92 4.00 -3.03
N GLU A 26 -15.93 3.68 -2.21
CA GLU A 26 -16.12 2.79 -1.07
C GLU A 26 -16.33 3.52 0.25
N GLY A 27 -17.43 4.29 0.31
CA GLY A 27 -18.01 4.78 1.57
C GLY A 27 -16.99 5.34 2.58
N HIS A 28 -16.92 4.71 3.76
CA HIS A 28 -16.14 5.15 4.94
C HIS A 28 -14.92 4.24 5.22
N LEU A 29 -14.59 3.32 4.31
CA LEU A 29 -13.52 2.35 4.54
C LEU A 29 -12.17 2.95 4.15
N TRP A 30 -11.22 2.83 5.07
CA TRP A 30 -9.85 3.30 4.84
C TRP A 30 -9.02 2.19 4.19
N PRO A 31 -8.31 2.47 3.09
CA PRO A 31 -7.38 1.52 2.51
C PRO A 31 -6.31 1.10 3.52
N ARG A 32 -5.99 -0.19 3.54
CA ARG A 32 -4.76 -0.68 4.15
C ARG A 32 -3.62 -0.39 3.19
N VAL A 33 -2.44 -0.07 3.73
CA VAL A 33 -1.26 0.29 2.94
C VAL A 33 -0.03 -0.42 3.52
N ALA A 34 0.81 -0.94 2.64
CA ALA A 34 2.16 -1.40 2.93
C ALA A 34 3.10 -0.98 1.79
N ILE A 35 4.40 -0.92 2.06
CA ILE A 35 5.39 -0.42 1.11
C ILE A 35 6.38 -1.54 0.78
N PHE A 36 6.64 -1.76 -0.50
CA PHE A 36 7.72 -2.62 -0.98
C PHE A 36 9.05 -1.87 -0.87
N PRO A 37 10.00 -2.31 -0.01
CA PRO A 37 11.29 -1.68 0.15
C PRO A 37 12.23 -2.10 -0.99
N ALA A 38 12.04 -1.53 -2.17
CA ALA A 38 12.81 -1.82 -3.39
C ALA A 38 13.45 -0.54 -3.95
N VAL A 39 14.35 -0.71 -4.94
CA VAL A 39 14.97 0.42 -5.67
C VAL A 39 13.90 1.27 -6.37
N ALA A 40 12.86 0.62 -6.90
CA ALA A 40 11.62 1.26 -7.34
C ALA A 40 10.52 0.93 -6.30
N PRO A 41 10.24 1.82 -5.34
CA PRO A 41 9.31 1.53 -4.25
C PRO A 41 7.88 1.39 -4.76
N GLY A 42 7.23 0.29 -4.39
CA GLY A 42 5.83 0.02 -4.69
C GLY A 42 4.94 0.25 -3.48
N VAL A 43 3.77 0.84 -3.68
CA VAL A 43 2.72 0.97 -2.66
C VAL A 43 1.70 -0.13 -2.88
N LEU A 44 1.65 -1.09 -1.96
CA LEU A 44 0.57 -2.07 -1.86
C LEU A 44 -0.60 -1.43 -1.11
N HIS A 45 -1.79 -1.40 -1.70
CA HIS A 45 -2.96 -0.89 -1.01
C HIS A 45 -4.28 -1.50 -1.48
N GLY A 46 -5.29 -1.41 -0.62
CA GLY A 46 -6.66 -1.84 -0.88
C GLY A 46 -7.52 -1.76 0.38
N ALA A 47 -8.82 -1.48 0.22
CA ALA A 47 -9.79 -1.61 1.31
C ALA A 47 -10.41 -3.02 1.33
N ARG A 48 -10.52 -3.66 0.17
CA ARG A 48 -11.03 -5.01 -0.02
C ARG A 48 -10.07 -5.87 -0.83
N LEU A 49 -10.26 -7.18 -0.77
CA LEU A 49 -9.43 -8.11 -1.52
C LEU A 49 -9.54 -7.88 -3.05
N SER A 50 -10.74 -7.56 -3.55
CA SER A 50 -10.99 -7.21 -4.96
C SER A 50 -10.31 -5.93 -5.42
N SER A 51 -9.87 -5.09 -4.47
CA SER A 51 -9.25 -3.79 -4.76
C SER A 51 -7.78 -3.69 -4.40
N LEU A 52 -7.21 -4.82 -3.99
CA LEU A 52 -5.80 -4.91 -3.70
C LEU A 52 -4.98 -4.69 -4.97
N GLN A 53 -4.09 -3.72 -4.91
CA GLN A 53 -3.23 -3.35 -6.02
C GLN A 53 -1.85 -2.89 -5.54
N VAL A 54 -0.86 -2.98 -6.43
CA VAL A 54 0.47 -2.39 -6.23
C VAL A 54 0.67 -1.29 -7.25
N VAL A 55 1.03 -0.10 -6.79
CA VAL A 55 1.33 1.06 -7.63
C VAL A 55 2.80 1.41 -7.46
N ASP A 56 3.53 1.51 -8.56
CA ASP A 56 4.87 2.05 -8.57
C ASP A 56 4.84 3.53 -8.15
N LEU A 57 5.59 3.91 -7.12
CA LEU A 57 5.48 5.24 -6.53
C LEU A 57 5.99 6.35 -7.46
N GLU A 58 7.03 6.06 -8.25
CA GLU A 58 7.66 7.05 -9.12
C GLU A 58 6.83 7.30 -10.39
N SER A 59 6.49 6.23 -11.11
CA SER A 59 5.76 6.32 -12.38
C SER A 59 4.24 6.33 -12.22
N GLN A 60 3.72 6.06 -11.02
CA GLN A 60 2.28 5.92 -10.72
C GLN A 60 1.56 4.85 -11.55
N LYS A 61 2.32 3.90 -12.11
CA LYS A 61 1.74 2.79 -12.87
C LYS A 61 1.35 1.66 -11.94
N THR A 62 0.17 1.11 -12.16
CA THR A 62 -0.26 -0.13 -11.50
C THR A 62 0.59 -1.30 -11.98
N MET A 63 1.34 -1.92 -11.07
CA MET A 63 2.17 -3.10 -11.31
C MET A 63 1.41 -4.41 -11.09
N TYR A 64 0.42 -4.40 -10.20
CA TYR A 64 -0.38 -5.55 -9.83
C TYR A 64 -1.80 -5.14 -9.46
N THR A 65 -2.77 -6.00 -9.78
CA THR A 65 -4.14 -6.00 -9.25
C THR A 65 -4.50 -7.43 -8.87
N SER A 66 -5.30 -7.63 -7.82
CA SER A 66 -5.62 -8.97 -7.34
C SER A 66 -6.38 -9.83 -8.32
N GLY A 67 -7.19 -9.23 -9.20
CA GLY A 67 -8.01 -9.94 -10.19
C GLY A 67 -9.10 -10.82 -9.58
N VAL A 68 -9.28 -10.78 -8.25
CA VAL A 68 -10.31 -11.51 -7.53
C VAL A 68 -11.58 -10.68 -7.43
N SER A 69 -12.74 -11.34 -7.50
CA SER A 69 -14.04 -10.68 -7.30
C SER A 69 -14.48 -10.65 -5.83
N ASP A 70 -13.66 -11.17 -4.92
CA ASP A 70 -13.96 -11.24 -3.49
C ASP A 70 -13.90 -9.85 -2.87
N SER A 71 -15.04 -9.36 -2.41
CA SER A 71 -15.19 -8.04 -1.82
C SER A 71 -14.98 -8.04 -0.29
N GLU A 72 -14.34 -9.07 0.27
CA GLU A 72 -14.03 -9.10 1.70
C GLU A 72 -13.10 -7.95 2.12
N GLU A 73 -13.41 -7.31 3.26
CA GLU A 73 -12.64 -6.18 3.79
C GLU A 73 -11.29 -6.64 4.36
N LEU A 74 -10.25 -5.84 4.10
CA LEU A 74 -8.89 -6.07 4.57
C LEU A 74 -8.69 -5.48 5.99
N SER A 75 -8.26 -6.34 6.90
CA SER A 75 -7.85 -5.95 8.25
C SER A 75 -6.38 -5.53 8.30
N SER A 76 -5.48 -6.19 7.55
CA SER A 76 -4.05 -5.86 7.50
C SER A 76 -3.40 -6.25 6.17
N LEU A 77 -2.35 -5.51 5.80
CA LEU A 77 -1.44 -5.83 4.71
C LEU A 77 0.01 -5.79 5.21
N GLN A 78 0.81 -6.74 4.76
CA GLN A 78 2.23 -6.81 5.12
C GLN A 78 3.04 -7.21 3.89
N VAL A 79 4.07 -6.42 3.57
CA VAL A 79 5.09 -6.85 2.60
C VAL A 79 6.11 -7.72 3.33
N LEU A 80 6.45 -8.86 2.75
CA LEU A 80 7.39 -9.83 3.31
C LEU A 80 8.79 -9.69 2.68
N ASP A 81 8.85 -9.45 1.37
CA ASP A 81 10.08 -9.20 0.61
C ASP A 81 9.80 -8.37 -0.67
N ALA A 82 10.66 -8.46 -1.69
CA ALA A 82 10.56 -7.65 -2.91
C ALA A 82 9.37 -8.00 -3.81
N ASP A 83 8.86 -9.24 -3.75
CA ASP A 83 7.78 -9.72 -4.61
C ASP A 83 6.66 -10.44 -3.84
N THR A 84 6.83 -10.63 -2.53
CA THR A 84 5.90 -11.35 -1.68
C THR A 84 5.26 -10.42 -0.66
N PHE A 85 3.94 -10.54 -0.53
CA PHE A 85 3.15 -9.89 0.50
C PHE A 85 2.16 -10.88 1.11
N ALA A 86 1.58 -10.52 2.25
CA ALA A 86 0.49 -11.21 2.89
C ALA A 86 -0.64 -10.24 3.24
N PHE A 87 -1.86 -10.76 3.28
CA PHE A 87 -3.05 -10.06 3.71
C PHE A 87 -3.82 -10.83 4.78
N CYS A 88 -4.61 -10.08 5.56
CA CYS A 88 -5.63 -10.64 6.42
C CYS A 88 -6.95 -9.92 6.14
N CYS A 89 -8.02 -10.70 5.98
CA CYS A 89 -9.36 -10.16 5.90
C CYS A 89 -9.98 -10.01 7.30
N THR A 90 -11.10 -9.30 7.41
CA THR A 90 -11.82 -9.15 8.69
C THR A 90 -12.45 -10.45 9.18
N SER A 91 -12.66 -11.47 8.32
CA SER A 91 -13.04 -12.82 8.79
C SER A 91 -11.90 -13.64 9.41
N GLY A 92 -10.65 -13.16 9.28
CA GLY A 92 -9.45 -13.93 9.66
C GLY A 92 -8.90 -14.81 8.53
N ARG A 93 -9.46 -14.75 7.31
CA ARG A 93 -8.84 -15.36 6.13
C ARG A 93 -7.48 -14.71 5.86
N LEU A 94 -6.47 -15.54 5.64
CA LEU A 94 -5.11 -15.15 5.28
C LEU A 94 -4.80 -15.57 3.84
N GLY A 95 -3.91 -14.82 3.19
CA GLY A 95 -3.34 -15.17 1.90
C GLY A 95 -2.20 -14.26 1.50
#